data_AF-S3B1R3-F1
#
_entry.id   AF-S3B1R3-F1
#
_cell.length_a   1.000
_cell.length_b   1.000
_cell.length_c   1.000
_cell.angle_alpha   90.00
_cell.angle_beta   90.00
_cell.angle_gamma   90.00
#
_symmetry.space_group_name_H-M   'P 1'
#
loop_
_entity.id
_entity.type
_entity.pdbx_description
1 polymer ?
#
loop_
_entity_poly.entity_id
_entity_poly.type
_entity_poly.pdbx_seq_one_letter_code
_entity_poly.pdbx_strand_id
1 'polypeptide(L)'
;MTAGRDVHTQRSAAGAAGRTPPAPGGRSAPGRRKPRRARPGGSAAVLAAVLALAAGAVAGTGCAAPQPAPHDGRRAGGTGDGRGPEAGRGEGLGSGHGNGNADGTGHAAGRPAAATGPDAGTDSGPDDEPVPEKCADGSDPAESLEPSSASGKAVKRIRKAGKLVVGVDQNSYLWGYRNPVTRRIEGFDIELVKAIARDLLGGDGPDRITYRTIPTDQRIPALRKGDVDMVVRTMTIDCERKKQVAFSTAYFQAGQQLLVPKKNARVKGFDATMRGKRVCYASGSTAQKMMKSHKYAELGARPVVVPNQLDCLVRLQLDEADAIVTDSALAAGQAAQDPSVRLIGKPQTSEPYGVAMNRNDTDLVRRVNKVLEDYREHGWKRAYKRWLSDAMVGTEGKEPAPPDPPDPPDHE
;
A
#
# COMPACT_ATOMS: atom_id res chain seq x y z
N MET A 1 -58.07 -25.60 40.98
CA MET A 1 -58.77 -24.75 40.00
C MET A 1 -58.00 -24.89 38.68
N THR A 2 -58.35 -25.89 37.86
CA THR A 2 -59.02 -25.76 36.52
C THR A 2 -58.19 -24.91 35.54
N ALA A 3 -57.80 -25.31 34.33
CA ALA A 3 -58.19 -26.34 33.35
C ALA A 3 -56.96 -26.56 32.40
N GLY A 4 -56.75 -27.59 31.58
CA GLY A 4 -57.64 -28.46 30.81
C GLY A 4 -57.62 -28.09 29.32
N ARG A 5 -56.82 -28.79 28.48
CA ARG A 5 -57.16 -29.26 27.10
C ARG A 5 -55.98 -29.89 26.35
N ASP A 6 -56.11 -31.19 26.11
CA ASP A 6 -55.52 -31.92 24.98
C ASP A 6 -56.41 -31.79 23.74
N VAL A 7 -55.82 -31.99 22.54
CA VAL A 7 -56.16 -33.06 21.56
C VAL A 7 -55.62 -32.72 20.16
N HIS A 8 -54.73 -33.59 19.67
CA HIS A 8 -54.36 -33.82 18.26
C HIS A 8 -55.55 -34.16 17.37
N THR A 9 -55.51 -33.92 16.05
CA THR A 9 -55.62 -34.95 14.99
C THR A 9 -55.51 -34.32 13.58
N GLN A 10 -54.79 -35.02 12.70
CA GLN A 10 -54.48 -34.72 11.30
C GLN A 10 -55.56 -35.18 10.30
N ARG A 11 -55.47 -34.59 9.08
CA ARG A 11 -55.62 -35.17 7.71
C ARG A 11 -57.00 -35.38 7.06
N SER A 12 -57.18 -34.60 5.98
CA SER A 12 -57.29 -35.02 4.55
C SER A 12 -58.65 -35.47 3.97
N ALA A 13 -59.15 -34.75 2.95
CA ALA A 13 -59.45 -35.25 1.59
C ALA A 13 -60.10 -34.17 0.68
N ALA A 14 -59.98 -34.39 -0.63
CA ALA A 14 -60.13 -33.48 -1.76
C ALA A 14 -61.57 -33.28 -2.29
N GLY A 15 -61.78 -32.28 -3.17
CA GLY A 15 -62.94 -32.25 -4.08
C GLY A 15 -63.31 -30.92 -4.77
N ALA A 16 -62.74 -30.72 -5.97
CA ALA A 16 -63.36 -30.15 -7.18
C ALA A 16 -63.81 -28.66 -7.33
N ALA A 17 -63.19 -28.04 -8.35
CA ALA A 17 -63.76 -27.26 -9.47
C ALA A 17 -64.52 -25.94 -9.22
N GLY A 18 -63.99 -24.82 -9.75
CA GLY A 18 -64.72 -23.55 -9.85
C GLY A 18 -63.95 -22.42 -10.54
N ARG A 19 -64.13 -22.31 -11.85
CA ARG A 19 -63.63 -21.35 -12.86
C ARG A 19 -63.46 -19.88 -12.42
N THR A 20 -62.35 -19.28 -12.85
CA THR A 20 -62.04 -17.83 -12.87
C THR A 20 -62.73 -17.13 -14.06
N PRO A 21 -63.32 -15.92 -13.89
CA PRO A 21 -63.73 -15.08 -15.02
C PRO A 21 -62.66 -14.05 -15.44
N PRO A 22 -62.65 -13.60 -16.71
CA PRO A 22 -61.61 -12.74 -17.28
C PRO A 22 -61.91 -11.24 -17.22
N ALA A 23 -60.88 -10.42 -17.44
CA ALA A 23 -60.91 -8.98 -17.62
C ALA A 23 -61.63 -8.53 -18.92
N PRO A 24 -62.12 -7.28 -18.99
CA PRO A 24 -62.45 -6.65 -20.28
C PRO A 24 -61.42 -5.58 -20.69
N GLY A 25 -60.86 -5.72 -21.91
CA GLY A 25 -60.43 -4.59 -22.76
C GLY A 25 -61.67 -3.90 -23.35
N GLY A 26 -61.66 -2.69 -23.94
CA GLY A 26 -60.66 -1.96 -24.70
C GLY A 26 -61.32 -1.51 -26.02
N ARG A 27 -61.21 -0.23 -26.41
CA ARG A 27 -61.39 0.42 -27.75
C ARG A 27 -61.59 1.93 -27.55
N SER A 28 -61.23 2.90 -28.40
CA SER A 28 -60.19 3.14 -29.43
C SER A 28 -60.44 4.58 -29.96
N ALA A 29 -59.40 5.46 -29.96
CA ALA A 29 -59.07 6.59 -30.88
C ALA A 29 -60.16 7.62 -31.36
N PRO A 30 -59.84 8.90 -31.78
CA PRO A 30 -58.61 9.31 -32.50
C PRO A 30 -58.00 10.72 -32.23
N GLY A 31 -56.68 10.81 -32.49
CA GLY A 31 -56.00 11.85 -33.30
C GLY A 31 -55.95 13.33 -32.86
N ARG A 32 -54.75 13.86 -32.59
CA ARG A 32 -54.29 15.21 -33.02
C ARG A 32 -52.76 15.35 -32.98
N ARG A 33 -52.27 16.24 -33.85
CA ARG A 33 -50.93 16.29 -34.48
C ARG A 33 -49.84 16.97 -33.63
N LYS A 34 -48.58 16.59 -33.94
CA LYS A 34 -47.31 17.24 -33.54
C LYS A 34 -47.14 18.65 -34.13
N PRO A 35 -46.22 19.46 -33.56
CA PRO A 35 -45.39 20.35 -34.36
C PRO A 35 -43.88 19.99 -34.29
N ARG A 36 -43.26 19.90 -35.48
CA ARG A 36 -41.84 20.22 -35.78
C ARG A 36 -41.77 21.76 -35.93
N ARG A 37 -40.68 22.53 -35.82
CA ARG A 37 -39.20 22.43 -35.95
C ARG A 37 -38.66 23.75 -35.32
N ALA A 38 -37.41 23.90 -34.90
CA ALA A 38 -36.35 24.40 -35.77
C ALA A 38 -34.95 24.29 -35.12
N ARG A 39 -33.96 23.94 -35.94
CA ARG A 39 -32.53 24.19 -35.75
C ARG A 39 -32.19 25.58 -36.31
N PRO A 40 -31.07 26.17 -35.90
CA PRO A 40 -29.96 26.40 -36.83
C PRO A 40 -28.67 25.77 -36.25
N GLY A 41 -27.73 25.22 -37.02
CA GLY A 41 -27.11 25.80 -38.22
C GLY A 41 -25.80 26.45 -37.77
N GLY A 42 -24.67 25.77 -37.98
CA GLY A 42 -23.36 26.18 -37.47
C GLY A 42 -22.77 27.40 -38.17
N SER A 43 -21.78 28.00 -37.51
CA SER A 43 -20.72 28.77 -38.16
C SER A 43 -19.42 28.49 -37.42
N ALA A 44 -18.41 28.15 -38.21
CA ALA A 44 -17.02 28.05 -37.84
C ALA A 44 -16.44 29.44 -37.49
N ALA A 45 -15.24 29.42 -36.92
CA ALA A 45 -14.35 30.54 -36.61
C ALA A 45 -14.70 31.35 -35.35
N VAL A 46 -13.96 31.11 -34.26
CA VAL A 46 -12.97 32.06 -33.74
C VAL A 46 -11.85 31.26 -33.06
N LEU A 47 -10.71 31.20 -33.74
CA LEU A 47 -9.40 30.84 -33.20
C LEU A 47 -8.71 32.16 -32.79
N ALA A 48 -7.98 32.13 -31.68
CA ALA A 48 -6.90 33.06 -31.29
C ALA A 48 -7.23 34.53 -30.99
N ALA A 49 -6.95 34.95 -29.74
CA ALA A 49 -6.04 36.06 -29.42
C ALA A 49 -6.27 36.56 -27.98
N VAL A 50 -5.45 36.08 -27.03
CA VAL A 50 -5.07 36.90 -25.86
C VAL A 50 -3.57 36.74 -25.69
N LEU A 51 -2.82 37.59 -26.40
CA LEU A 51 -1.42 37.85 -26.14
C LEU A 51 -1.21 39.37 -26.16
N ALA A 52 -0.45 39.84 -25.18
CA ALA A 52 0.27 41.11 -25.12
C ALA A 52 -0.54 42.40 -24.88
N LEU A 53 -0.47 42.91 -23.65
CA LEU A 53 -0.26 44.34 -23.35
C LEU A 53 0.24 44.49 -21.90
N ALA A 54 1.56 44.44 -21.73
CA ALA A 54 2.28 45.09 -20.64
C ALA A 54 3.79 45.12 -20.99
N ALA A 55 4.16 46.03 -21.89
CA ALA A 55 5.53 46.50 -22.02
C ALA A 55 5.59 47.89 -21.39
N GLY A 56 6.49 48.05 -20.41
CA GLY A 56 6.71 49.27 -19.65
C GLY A 56 7.79 49.02 -18.60
N ALA A 57 9.03 48.94 -19.07
CA ALA A 57 10.24 48.76 -18.28
C ALA A 57 10.62 50.04 -17.53
N VAL A 58 11.12 49.93 -16.28
CA VAL A 58 12.28 50.70 -15.80
C VAL A 58 13.08 49.87 -14.78
N ALA A 59 14.33 49.64 -15.17
CA ALA A 59 15.58 49.45 -14.43
C ALA A 59 15.60 49.21 -12.90
N GLY A 60 16.29 48.12 -12.52
CA GLY A 60 17.65 48.25 -11.98
C GLY A 60 17.81 48.17 -10.46
N THR A 61 18.22 47.00 -9.95
CA THR A 61 19.40 46.87 -9.06
C THR A 61 19.76 45.40 -8.91
N GLY A 62 21.01 45.07 -9.21
CA GLY A 62 21.54 43.71 -9.06
C GLY A 62 21.81 43.36 -7.60
N CYS A 63 21.50 42.13 -7.22
CA CYS A 63 22.00 41.52 -5.99
C CYS A 63 22.98 40.41 -6.37
N ALA A 64 24.24 40.65 -5.99
CA ALA A 64 25.35 39.74 -6.14
C ALA A 64 25.21 38.52 -5.21
N ALA A 65 25.62 37.36 -5.72
CA ALA A 65 25.81 36.13 -4.94
C ALA A 65 27.10 36.23 -4.10
N PRO A 66 27.11 35.75 -2.83
CA PRO A 66 28.35 35.67 -2.07
C PRO A 66 29.11 34.37 -2.36
N GLN A 67 30.38 34.51 -2.72
CA GLN A 67 31.40 33.45 -2.68
C GLN A 67 32.10 33.43 -1.31
N PRO A 68 32.75 32.30 -0.92
CA PRO A 68 33.11 32.00 0.46
C PRO A 68 34.43 32.64 0.91
N ALA A 69 34.55 32.91 2.21
CA ALA A 69 35.76 33.40 2.85
C ALA A 69 36.80 32.27 3.08
N PRO A 70 38.12 32.58 3.10
CA PRO A 70 39.17 31.60 3.30
C PRO A 70 39.45 31.40 4.81
N HIS A 71 39.73 30.17 5.23
CA HIS A 71 40.35 29.92 6.52
C HIS A 71 41.78 29.44 6.35
N ASP A 72 42.64 30.27 6.92
CA ASP A 72 44.09 30.21 7.00
C ASP A 72 44.54 29.02 7.86
N GLY A 73 45.65 28.41 7.45
CA GLY A 73 46.28 27.31 8.17
C GLY A 73 47.16 27.82 9.31
N ARG A 74 47.16 27.11 10.45
CA ARG A 74 48.36 26.98 11.27
C ARG A 74 48.56 25.53 11.73
N ARG A 75 49.80 25.13 11.49
CA ARG A 75 50.46 23.84 11.71
C ARG A 75 51.31 23.97 12.97
N ALA A 76 51.31 22.95 13.82
CA ALA A 76 52.40 22.53 14.70
C ALA A 76 52.02 21.12 15.20
N GLY A 77 52.81 20.06 15.15
CA GLY A 77 54.21 19.86 14.76
C GLY A 77 54.82 18.78 15.66
N GLY A 78 55.34 17.70 15.05
CA GLY A 78 56.32 16.74 15.61
C GLY A 78 55.80 15.70 16.61
N THR A 79 56.26 14.45 16.67
CA THR A 79 57.45 13.73 16.12
C THR A 79 57.15 12.21 16.23
N GLY A 80 57.42 11.37 15.22
CA GLY A 80 58.66 10.54 15.08
C GLY A 80 58.50 9.21 15.84
N ASP A 81 58.84 7.99 15.41
CA ASP A 81 59.65 7.30 14.40
C ASP A 81 59.06 5.86 14.36
N GLY A 82 59.22 4.93 13.41
CA GLY A 82 60.16 4.73 12.32
C GLY A 82 60.39 3.20 12.13
N ARG A 83 60.76 2.81 10.91
CA ARG A 83 61.41 1.56 10.43
C ARG A 83 60.54 0.39 9.89
N GLY A 84 60.77 0.10 8.59
CA GLY A 84 60.56 -1.21 7.93
C GLY A 84 61.72 -2.19 8.24
N PRO A 85 62.10 -3.17 7.37
CA PRO A 85 61.99 -3.17 5.90
C PRO A 85 61.67 -4.54 5.20
N GLU A 86 61.65 -4.52 3.86
CA GLU A 86 62.02 -5.58 2.85
C GLU A 86 61.27 -6.93 2.81
N ALA A 87 61.31 -7.78 1.77
CA ALA A 87 61.38 -7.77 0.30
C ALA A 87 61.45 -9.26 -0.10
N GLY A 88 60.81 -9.72 -1.21
CA GLY A 88 61.05 -11.10 -1.67
C GLY A 88 60.14 -11.60 -2.80
N ARG A 89 60.76 -11.90 -3.94
CA ARG A 89 60.20 -12.45 -5.19
C ARG A 89 60.02 -13.98 -5.14
N GLY A 90 59.23 -14.54 -6.06
CA GLY A 90 59.35 -15.95 -6.47
C GLY A 90 58.22 -16.46 -7.38
N GLU A 91 58.50 -16.59 -8.67
CA GLU A 91 57.71 -17.34 -9.67
C GLU A 91 57.89 -18.86 -9.50
N GLY A 92 56.96 -19.68 -10.03
CA GLY A 92 57.16 -21.13 -10.14
C GLY A 92 55.96 -21.89 -10.74
N LEU A 93 56.04 -22.16 -12.04
CA LEU A 93 55.20 -23.08 -12.81
C LEU A 93 55.50 -24.55 -12.46
N GLY A 94 54.53 -25.46 -12.62
CA GLY A 94 54.77 -26.90 -12.56
C GLY A 94 53.53 -27.76 -12.82
N SER A 95 53.35 -28.18 -14.07
CA SER A 95 52.41 -29.22 -14.52
C SER A 95 52.81 -30.61 -14.00
N GLY A 96 51.82 -31.48 -13.77
CA GLY A 96 52.02 -32.91 -13.55
C GLY A 96 50.77 -33.72 -13.87
N HIS A 97 50.78 -34.38 -15.03
CA HIS A 97 49.83 -35.41 -15.46
C HIS A 97 49.93 -36.67 -14.59
N GLY A 98 48.84 -37.46 -14.51
CA GLY A 98 48.91 -38.84 -14.00
C GLY A 98 47.57 -39.57 -14.00
N ASN A 99 47.38 -40.42 -15.02
CA ASN A 99 46.28 -41.37 -15.26
C ASN A 99 45.95 -42.29 -14.08
N GLY A 100 44.73 -42.85 -14.07
CA GLY A 100 44.45 -44.09 -13.33
C GLY A 100 42.99 -44.53 -13.36
N ASN A 101 42.73 -45.65 -14.01
CA ASN A 101 41.44 -46.21 -14.39
C ASN A 101 40.72 -46.96 -13.24
N ALA A 102 39.39 -46.92 -13.30
CA ALA A 102 38.43 -48.03 -13.30
C ALA A 102 38.24 -48.99 -12.10
N ASP A 103 36.94 -49.17 -11.85
CA ASP A 103 36.19 -50.37 -11.46
C ASP A 103 36.23 -50.94 -10.03
N GLY A 104 35.02 -51.07 -9.46
CA GLY A 104 34.77 -51.78 -8.22
C GLY A 104 33.30 -51.73 -7.79
N THR A 105 32.48 -52.61 -8.37
CA THR A 105 31.10 -52.94 -7.95
C THR A 105 31.05 -53.52 -6.53
N GLY A 106 30.02 -53.20 -5.74
CA GLY A 106 29.74 -53.97 -4.50
C GLY A 106 28.65 -53.37 -3.61
N HIS A 107 27.69 -54.20 -3.24
CA HIS A 107 26.41 -53.90 -2.58
C HIS A 107 26.47 -53.49 -1.09
N ALA A 108 25.45 -52.70 -0.70
CA ALA A 108 24.67 -52.70 0.54
C ALA A 108 25.34 -52.44 1.90
N ALA A 109 24.95 -51.34 2.56
CA ALA A 109 24.22 -51.33 3.84
C ALA A 109 24.03 -49.90 4.40
N GLY A 110 22.84 -49.64 4.95
CA GLY A 110 22.67 -48.78 6.13
C GLY A 110 22.55 -47.26 5.92
N ARG A 111 21.35 -46.73 6.18
CA ARG A 111 21.12 -45.30 6.48
C ARG A 111 22.01 -44.83 7.64
N PRO A 112 22.39 -43.54 7.66
CA PRO A 112 21.78 -42.70 8.69
C PRO A 112 21.23 -41.36 8.15
N ALA A 113 20.43 -40.74 9.00
CA ALA A 113 19.52 -39.63 8.75
C ALA A 113 20.17 -38.38 8.14
N ALA A 114 19.53 -37.85 7.10
CA ALA A 114 19.76 -36.50 6.63
C ALA A 114 19.11 -35.51 7.61
N ALA A 115 19.93 -34.63 8.18
CA ALA A 115 19.47 -33.42 8.84
C ALA A 115 18.88 -32.47 7.78
N THR A 116 17.58 -32.20 7.89
CA THR A 116 16.90 -31.14 7.14
C THR A 116 17.35 -29.78 7.68
N GLY A 117 18.11 -29.05 6.86
CA GLY A 117 18.33 -27.61 7.04
C GLY A 117 17.05 -26.81 6.73
N PRO A 118 16.98 -25.53 7.14
CA PRO A 118 15.76 -24.74 7.06
C PRO A 118 15.35 -24.50 5.60
N ASP A 119 14.05 -24.64 5.36
CA ASP A 119 13.39 -24.66 4.07
C ASP A 119 13.81 -23.53 3.12
N ALA A 120 14.13 -23.96 1.91
CA ALA A 120 14.15 -23.13 0.72
C ALA A 120 12.75 -22.54 0.52
N GLY A 121 12.69 -21.22 0.34
CA GLY A 121 11.46 -20.52 -0.01
C GLY A 121 10.80 -21.18 -1.22
N THR A 122 9.52 -21.50 -1.08
CA THR A 122 8.67 -21.99 -2.16
C THR A 122 8.67 -20.96 -3.28
N ASP A 123 9.28 -21.33 -4.41
CA ASP A 123 9.28 -20.53 -5.63
C ASP A 123 7.89 -20.61 -6.26
N SER A 124 7.05 -19.62 -5.95
CA SER A 124 5.77 -19.40 -6.62
C SER A 124 6.02 -18.97 -8.07
N GLY A 125 5.39 -19.68 -9.01
CA GLY A 125 5.44 -19.36 -10.43
C GLY A 125 4.74 -18.03 -10.74
N PRO A 126 4.86 -17.51 -11.98
CA PRO A 126 4.28 -16.22 -12.38
C PRO A 126 2.73 -16.18 -12.37
N ASP A 127 2.07 -17.30 -12.09
CA ASP A 127 0.61 -17.45 -12.07
C ASP A 127 0.01 -17.80 -10.70
N ASP A 128 0.83 -17.99 -9.66
CA ASP A 128 0.34 -18.28 -8.32
C ASP A 128 -0.03 -16.99 -7.57
N GLU A 129 -1.15 -17.03 -6.85
CA GLU A 129 -1.54 -15.95 -5.93
C GLU A 129 -0.44 -15.70 -4.90
N PRO A 130 -0.12 -14.44 -4.57
CA PRO A 130 0.91 -14.14 -3.58
C PRO A 130 0.61 -14.77 -2.22
N VAL A 131 1.53 -15.58 -1.72
CA VAL A 131 1.39 -16.22 -0.40
C VAL A 131 1.60 -15.17 0.71
N PRO A 132 0.72 -15.11 1.73
CA PRO A 132 0.94 -14.29 2.92
C PRO A 132 2.27 -14.63 3.60
N GLU A 133 2.98 -13.60 4.08
CA GLU A 133 4.22 -13.80 4.86
C GLU A 133 3.92 -14.58 6.14
N LYS A 134 4.82 -15.50 6.54
CA LYS A 134 4.83 -16.10 7.87
C LYS A 134 6.08 -15.65 8.62
N CYS A 135 5.91 -15.35 9.90
CA CYS A 135 7.02 -14.94 10.75
C CYS A 135 7.92 -16.14 11.09
N ALA A 136 9.14 -15.87 11.56
CA ALA A 136 10.12 -16.91 11.87
C ALA A 136 9.66 -17.90 12.96
N ASP A 137 8.67 -17.51 13.77
CA ASP A 137 8.01 -18.31 14.79
C ASP A 137 6.73 -19.01 14.27
N GLY A 138 6.45 -18.93 12.97
CA GLY A 138 5.25 -19.48 12.33
C GLY A 138 4.01 -18.60 12.45
N SER A 139 4.05 -17.52 13.23
CA SER A 139 2.89 -16.64 13.43
C SER A 139 2.52 -15.85 12.17
N ASP A 140 1.24 -15.49 12.06
CA ASP A 140 0.79 -14.57 11.03
C ASP A 140 1.13 -13.12 11.39
N PRO A 141 1.83 -12.35 10.53
CA PRO A 141 2.04 -10.94 10.78
C PRO A 141 0.72 -10.17 10.88
N ALA A 142 -0.34 -10.55 10.17
CA ALA A 142 -1.64 -9.86 10.21
C ALA A 142 -2.43 -10.09 11.51
N GLU A 143 -2.08 -11.09 12.34
CA GLU A 143 -2.65 -11.27 13.67
C GLU A 143 -2.38 -10.06 14.57
N SER A 144 -3.41 -9.64 15.32
CA SER A 144 -3.38 -8.48 16.19
C SER A 144 -4.06 -8.77 17.52
N LEU A 145 -4.06 -7.79 18.44
CA LEU A 145 -4.65 -7.95 19.77
C LEU A 145 -6.19 -7.92 19.72
N GLU A 146 -6.84 -8.79 20.50
CA GLU A 146 -8.32 -8.77 20.64
C GLU A 146 -8.90 -7.37 20.90
N PRO A 147 -10.00 -7.01 20.24
CA PRO A 147 -10.62 -5.69 20.35
C PRO A 147 -11.13 -5.42 21.77
N SER A 148 -11.06 -4.16 22.21
CA SER A 148 -11.54 -3.77 23.54
C SER A 148 -12.03 -2.33 23.58
N SER A 149 -13.06 -2.07 24.38
CA SER A 149 -13.54 -0.72 24.71
C SER A 149 -12.85 -0.09 25.92
N ALA A 150 -11.94 -0.82 26.58
CA ALA A 150 -11.24 -0.34 27.76
C ALA A 150 -10.40 0.91 27.46
N SER A 151 -10.46 1.89 28.37
CA SER A 151 -9.65 3.11 28.27
C SER A 151 -8.37 2.94 29.09
N GLY A 152 -7.35 2.33 28.48
CA GLY A 152 -6.03 2.17 29.06
C GLY A 152 -5.20 3.47 29.05
N LYS A 153 -3.89 3.33 29.25
CA LYS A 153 -2.97 4.47 29.42
C LYS A 153 -2.90 5.35 28.18
N ALA A 154 -2.75 4.76 26.98
CA ALA A 154 -2.62 5.51 25.74
C ALA A 154 -3.93 6.20 25.35
N VAL A 155 -5.06 5.50 25.48
CA VAL A 155 -6.39 6.09 25.22
C VAL A 155 -6.68 7.25 26.19
N LYS A 156 -6.38 7.09 27.48
CA LYS A 156 -6.52 8.17 28.47
C LYS A 156 -5.61 9.35 28.17
N ARG A 157 -4.37 9.10 27.72
CA ARG A 157 -3.41 10.15 27.31
C ARG A 157 -3.95 10.99 26.16
N ILE A 158 -4.49 10.36 25.11
CA ILE A 158 -5.10 11.03 23.95
C ILE A 158 -6.31 11.86 24.38
N ARG A 159 -7.22 11.27 25.17
CA ARG A 159 -8.40 11.96 25.70
C ARG A 159 -8.04 13.17 26.55
N LYS A 160 -7.06 13.03 27.45
CA LYS A 160 -6.56 14.13 28.30
C LYS A 160 -5.93 15.24 27.47
N ALA A 161 -5.22 14.90 26.40
CA ALA A 161 -4.65 15.89 25.47
C ALA A 161 -5.73 16.61 24.64
N GLY A 162 -6.94 16.04 24.55
CA GLY A 162 -8.06 16.61 23.80
C GLY A 162 -7.90 16.55 22.29
N LYS A 163 -6.86 15.88 21.77
CA LYS A 163 -6.53 15.79 20.35
C LYS A 163 -5.87 14.45 20.01
N LEU A 164 -6.01 14.03 18.75
CA LEU A 164 -5.35 12.83 18.20
C LEU A 164 -4.29 13.27 17.19
N VAL A 165 -3.02 12.88 17.38
CA VAL A 165 -1.92 13.19 16.45
C VAL A 165 -1.67 12.00 15.54
N VAL A 166 -1.90 12.15 14.23
CA VAL A 166 -1.80 11.03 13.29
C VAL A 166 -0.79 11.30 12.19
N GLY A 167 0.12 10.35 12.02
CA GLY A 167 1.01 10.29 10.88
C GLY A 167 0.26 9.83 9.63
N VAL A 168 0.20 10.67 8.61
CA VAL A 168 -0.48 10.41 7.34
C VAL A 168 0.42 10.79 6.16
N ASP A 169 0.07 10.34 4.97
CA ASP A 169 0.59 10.98 3.76
C ASP A 169 -0.21 12.25 3.45
N GLN A 170 0.37 13.12 2.63
CA GLN A 170 -0.34 14.22 1.97
C GLN A 170 -0.21 14.18 0.46
N ASN A 171 0.53 13.22 -0.09
CA ASN A 171 0.74 13.14 -1.52
C ASN A 171 -0.12 12.02 -2.13
N SER A 172 -0.34 10.89 -1.45
CA SER A 172 -0.96 9.68 -2.02
C SER A 172 -2.42 9.89 -2.42
N TYR A 173 -2.66 10.26 -3.69
CA TYR A 173 -3.99 10.54 -4.25
C TYR A 173 -4.98 9.42 -3.94
N LEU A 174 -6.21 9.80 -3.56
CA LEU A 174 -7.30 8.93 -3.08
C LEU A 174 -7.10 8.28 -1.70
N TRP A 175 -5.88 8.19 -1.17
CA TRP A 175 -5.56 7.56 0.12
C TRP A 175 -5.43 8.57 1.26
N GLY A 176 -4.40 9.39 1.16
CA GLY A 176 -4.07 10.47 2.08
C GLY A 176 -3.38 11.55 1.28
N TYR A 177 -4.18 12.49 0.76
CA TYR A 177 -3.68 13.53 -0.12
C TYR A 177 -4.22 14.90 0.25
N ARG A 178 -3.43 15.93 -0.05
CA ARG A 178 -3.85 17.32 0.10
C ARG A 178 -4.61 17.75 -1.15
N ASN A 179 -5.89 18.00 -0.99
CA ASN A 179 -6.71 18.55 -2.06
C ASN A 179 -6.18 19.94 -2.44
N PRO A 180 -5.84 20.19 -3.72
CA PRO A 180 -5.25 21.47 -4.13
C PRO A 180 -6.23 22.64 -4.05
N VAL A 181 -7.54 22.38 -4.15
CA VAL A 181 -8.61 23.38 -4.07
C VAL A 181 -8.95 23.71 -2.63
N THR A 182 -9.27 22.70 -1.82
CA THR A 182 -9.72 22.91 -0.43
C THR A 182 -8.56 23.06 0.57
N ARG A 183 -7.35 22.67 0.15
CA ARG A 183 -6.12 22.60 0.97
C ARG A 183 -6.20 21.62 2.15
N ARG A 184 -7.30 20.87 2.28
CA ARG A 184 -7.51 19.86 3.33
C ARG A 184 -6.87 18.53 2.94
N ILE A 185 -6.45 17.75 3.95
CA ILE A 185 -6.04 16.36 3.76
C ILE A 185 -7.31 15.50 3.76
N GLU A 186 -7.47 14.68 2.72
CA GLU A 186 -8.61 13.80 2.51
C GLU A 186 -8.20 12.49 1.81
N GLY A 187 -9.11 11.52 1.75
CA GLY A 187 -8.87 10.21 1.17
C GLY A 187 -9.34 9.06 2.05
N PHE A 188 -9.15 7.83 1.56
CA PHE A 188 -9.57 6.60 2.21
C PHE A 188 -8.98 6.39 3.61
N ASP A 189 -7.67 6.56 3.78
CA ASP A 189 -6.99 6.45 5.09
C ASP A 189 -7.54 7.52 6.06
N ILE A 190 -7.85 8.71 5.54
CA ILE A 190 -8.35 9.83 6.34
C ILE A 190 -9.76 9.58 6.89
N GLU A 191 -10.61 8.87 6.15
CA GLU A 191 -11.93 8.47 6.66
C GLU A 191 -11.83 7.47 7.83
N LEU A 192 -10.85 6.56 7.79
CA LEU A 192 -10.54 5.69 8.93
C LEU A 192 -10.02 6.50 10.13
N VAL A 193 -9.12 7.47 9.91
CA VAL A 193 -8.64 8.36 10.97
C VAL A 193 -9.80 9.11 11.63
N LYS A 194 -10.75 9.63 10.84
CA LYS A 194 -11.95 10.29 11.38
C LYS A 194 -12.84 9.34 12.17
N ALA A 195 -12.93 8.06 11.80
CA ALA A 195 -13.66 7.06 12.57
C ALA A 195 -12.99 6.81 13.94
N ILE A 196 -11.67 6.64 13.95
CA ILE A 196 -10.89 6.47 15.18
C ILE A 196 -11.00 7.71 16.08
N ALA A 197 -10.89 8.91 15.51
CA ALA A 197 -11.01 10.16 16.26
C ALA A 197 -12.40 10.31 16.91
N ARG A 198 -13.48 9.93 16.21
CA ARG A 198 -14.84 9.93 16.76
C ARG A 198 -14.97 9.04 17.99
N ASP A 199 -14.41 7.84 17.91
CA ASP A 199 -14.43 6.89 19.02
C ASP A 199 -13.60 7.35 20.22
N LEU A 200 -12.41 7.91 19.97
CA LEU A 200 -11.49 8.30 21.03
C LEU A 200 -11.91 9.59 21.71
N LEU A 201 -12.40 10.57 20.96
CA LEU A 201 -12.59 11.93 21.45
C LEU A 201 -14.07 12.35 21.55
N GLY A 202 -14.99 11.66 20.90
CA GLY A 202 -16.41 12.02 20.84
C GLY A 202 -16.86 12.45 19.44
N GLY A 203 -18.12 12.83 19.26
CA GLY A 203 -18.72 13.09 17.94
C GLY A 203 -18.01 14.18 17.12
N ASP A 204 -17.47 15.20 17.77
CA ASP A 204 -16.65 16.29 17.22
C ASP A 204 -15.15 15.95 17.13
N GLY A 205 -14.76 14.72 17.52
CA GLY A 205 -13.38 14.23 17.46
C GLY A 205 -12.66 14.46 16.12
N PRO A 206 -13.32 14.36 14.95
CA PRO A 206 -12.71 14.69 13.66
C PRO A 206 -12.14 16.11 13.56
N ASP A 207 -12.69 17.08 14.30
CA ASP A 207 -12.20 18.46 14.30
C ASP A 207 -10.96 18.64 15.20
N ARG A 208 -10.60 17.60 15.95
CA ARG A 208 -9.51 17.58 16.93
C ARG A 208 -8.36 16.66 16.50
N ILE A 209 -8.23 16.43 15.19
CA ILE A 209 -7.10 15.68 14.61
C ILE A 209 -5.96 16.64 14.26
N THR A 210 -4.74 16.30 14.69
CA THR A 210 -3.50 16.93 14.22
C THR A 210 -2.80 15.99 13.24
N TYR A 211 -2.86 16.29 11.94
CA TYR A 211 -2.14 15.53 10.93
C TYR A 211 -0.64 15.89 10.91
N ARG A 212 0.21 14.87 10.95
CA ARG A 212 1.65 14.97 10.69
C ARG A 212 1.95 14.28 9.37
N THR A 213 2.46 15.03 8.41
CA THR A 213 2.82 14.50 7.09
C THR A 213 4.16 13.79 7.20
N ILE A 214 4.18 12.49 6.98
CA ILE A 214 5.36 11.66 7.15
C ILE A 214 5.69 10.94 5.83
N PRO A 215 6.94 11.00 5.34
CA PRO A 215 7.36 10.15 4.23
C PRO A 215 7.42 8.68 4.65
N THR A 216 7.58 7.78 3.67
CA THR A 216 7.51 6.32 3.85
C THR A 216 8.54 5.80 4.85
N ASP A 217 9.75 6.33 4.80
CA ASP A 217 10.87 5.95 5.65
C ASP A 217 10.79 6.50 7.08
N GLN A 218 9.95 7.50 7.36
CA GLN A 218 9.79 8.10 8.69
C GLN A 218 8.62 7.54 9.51
N ARG A 219 7.84 6.58 8.97
CA ARG A 219 6.66 6.01 9.67
C ARG A 219 7.00 5.40 11.04
N ILE A 220 7.98 4.50 11.09
CA ILE A 220 8.41 3.85 12.34
C ILE A 220 9.15 4.81 13.27
N PRO A 221 10.12 5.62 12.80
CA PRO A 221 10.76 6.63 13.63
C PRO A 221 9.78 7.56 14.34
N ALA A 222 8.75 8.06 13.66
CA ALA A 222 7.74 8.96 14.25
C ALA A 222 6.98 8.29 15.41
N LEU A 223 6.61 7.01 15.27
CA LEU A 223 5.95 6.24 16.34
C LEU A 223 6.86 5.98 17.53
N ARG A 224 8.12 5.61 17.27
CA ARG A 224 9.10 5.30 18.32
C ARG A 224 9.48 6.54 19.13
N LYS A 225 9.55 7.71 18.48
CA LYS A 225 9.81 9.00 19.13
C LYS A 225 8.60 9.57 19.87
N GLY A 226 7.40 9.07 19.57
CA GLY A 226 6.15 9.61 20.12
C GLY A 226 5.71 10.91 19.44
N ASP A 227 6.19 11.19 18.22
CA ASP A 227 5.80 12.38 17.43
C ASP A 227 4.33 12.29 16.97
N VAL A 228 3.80 11.07 16.89
CA VAL A 228 2.42 10.73 16.51
C VAL A 228 1.90 9.60 17.41
N ASP A 229 0.58 9.57 17.64
CA ASP A 229 -0.08 8.50 18.38
C ASP A 229 -0.23 7.22 17.53
N MET A 230 -0.45 7.40 16.23
CA MET A 230 -0.59 6.33 15.26
C MET A 230 -0.21 6.79 13.86
N VAL A 231 0.02 5.83 12.96
CA VAL A 231 0.22 6.03 11.54
C VAL A 231 -0.88 5.29 10.77
N VAL A 232 -1.61 6.04 9.95
CA VAL A 232 -2.60 5.50 8.99
C VAL A 232 -2.17 5.97 7.61
N ARG A 233 -1.36 5.14 6.94
CA ARG A 233 -0.62 5.50 5.73
C ARG A 233 -0.15 4.27 4.96
N THR A 234 -1.10 3.53 4.40
CA THR A 234 -0.87 2.33 3.56
C THR A 234 0.34 1.51 4.03
N MET A 235 0.32 1.14 5.31
CA MET A 235 1.48 0.55 5.97
C MET A 235 1.27 -0.95 6.11
N THR A 236 1.97 -1.70 5.27
CA THR A 236 1.98 -3.16 5.32
C THR A 236 2.38 -3.66 6.71
N ILE A 237 1.59 -4.58 7.23
CA ILE A 237 1.91 -5.38 8.39
C ILE A 237 2.87 -6.47 7.91
N ASP A 238 4.10 -6.46 8.44
CA ASP A 238 5.12 -7.46 8.13
C ASP A 238 5.87 -7.85 9.41
N CYS A 239 6.56 -9.00 9.38
CA CYS A 239 7.22 -9.56 10.55
C CYS A 239 8.38 -8.69 11.08
N GLU A 240 9.06 -7.93 10.22
CA GLU A 240 10.16 -7.05 10.63
C GLU A 240 9.64 -5.79 11.33
N ARG A 241 8.52 -5.25 10.87
CA ARG A 241 7.85 -4.07 11.44
C ARG A 241 7.19 -4.42 12.77
N LYS A 242 6.59 -5.60 12.94
CA LYS A 242 6.02 -6.05 14.24
C LYS A 242 7.04 -6.11 15.37
N LYS A 243 8.32 -6.31 15.06
CA LYS A 243 9.40 -6.22 16.06
C LYS A 243 9.59 -4.81 16.62
N GLN A 244 9.18 -3.78 15.86
CA GLN A 244 9.46 -2.37 16.15
C GLN A 244 8.22 -1.58 16.58
N VAL A 245 7.05 -1.90 16.05
CA VAL A 245 5.76 -1.23 16.28
C VAL A 245 4.65 -2.26 16.46
N ALA A 246 3.51 -1.84 17.00
CA ALA A 246 2.30 -2.67 17.03
C ALA A 246 1.37 -2.28 15.89
N PHE A 247 0.57 -3.22 15.39
CA PHE A 247 -0.41 -2.99 14.35
C PHE A 247 -1.81 -3.36 14.80
N SER A 248 -2.80 -2.66 14.26
CA SER A 248 -4.18 -3.14 14.22
C SER A 248 -4.32 -4.39 13.36
N THR A 249 -5.50 -4.99 13.35
CA THR A 249 -5.93 -5.90 12.27
C THR A 249 -5.89 -5.18 10.93
N ALA A 250 -5.79 -5.95 9.83
CA ALA A 250 -5.71 -5.41 8.49
C ALA A 250 -7.00 -4.68 8.08
N TYR A 251 -6.88 -3.50 7.49
CA TYR A 251 -8.01 -2.71 6.99
C TYR A 251 -8.08 -2.66 5.46
N PHE A 252 -7.05 -3.10 4.75
CA PHE A 252 -7.01 -3.17 3.30
C PHE A 252 -6.00 -4.22 2.84
N GLN A 253 -6.22 -4.85 1.70
CA GLN A 253 -5.30 -5.82 1.10
C GLN A 253 -4.77 -5.29 -0.24
N ALA A 254 -3.45 -5.28 -0.42
CA ALA A 254 -2.80 -4.91 -1.67
C ALA A 254 -1.70 -5.92 -2.04
N GLY A 255 -0.88 -5.58 -3.03
CA GLY A 255 0.32 -6.33 -3.40
C GLY A 255 1.27 -5.51 -4.27
N GLN A 256 2.58 -5.76 -4.22
CA GLN A 256 3.54 -5.02 -5.05
C GLN A 256 3.29 -5.24 -6.54
N GLN A 257 3.15 -4.17 -7.31
CA GLN A 257 2.90 -4.24 -8.75
C GLN A 257 3.72 -3.17 -9.49
N LEU A 258 3.91 -3.39 -10.79
CA LEU A 258 4.60 -2.45 -11.66
C LEU A 258 3.65 -1.36 -12.17
N LEU A 259 4.13 -0.12 -12.13
CA LEU A 259 3.54 1.01 -12.85
C LEU A 259 4.54 1.53 -13.89
N VAL A 260 4.09 1.66 -15.14
CA VAL A 260 4.94 2.03 -16.28
C VAL A 260 4.25 3.06 -17.17
N PRO A 261 4.99 3.79 -18.04
CA PRO A 261 4.38 4.65 -19.05
C PRO A 261 3.49 3.83 -20.00
N LYS A 262 2.33 4.38 -20.41
CA LYS A 262 1.45 3.72 -21.41
C LYS A 262 2.15 3.60 -22.76
N LYS A 263 2.88 4.64 -23.15
CA LYS A 263 3.63 4.70 -24.40
C LYS A 263 5.09 4.36 -24.11
N ASN A 264 5.71 3.58 -25.00
CA ASN A 264 7.14 3.28 -24.96
C ASN A 264 7.64 2.66 -23.63
N ALA A 265 6.78 1.93 -22.90
CA ALA A 265 7.19 1.18 -21.71
C ALA A 265 8.39 0.28 -22.01
N ARG A 266 9.50 0.46 -21.31
CA ARG A 266 10.72 -0.34 -21.51
C ARG A 266 10.74 -1.59 -20.63
N VAL A 267 10.04 -1.55 -19.50
CA VAL A 267 9.78 -2.69 -18.61
C VAL A 267 8.41 -3.29 -18.98
N LYS A 268 8.35 -4.62 -19.12
CA LYS A 268 7.14 -5.36 -19.53
C LYS A 268 6.60 -6.31 -18.45
N GLY A 269 7.39 -6.58 -17.43
CA GLY A 269 7.04 -7.42 -16.31
C GLY A 269 8.22 -7.53 -15.33
N PHE A 270 8.06 -8.37 -14.32
CA PHE A 270 9.15 -8.79 -13.44
C PHE A 270 10.01 -9.86 -14.14
N ASP A 271 10.67 -9.47 -15.23
CA ASP A 271 11.38 -10.36 -16.13
C ASP A 271 12.68 -9.72 -16.66
N ALA A 272 13.31 -10.34 -17.66
CA ALA A 272 14.54 -9.87 -18.28
C ALA A 272 14.48 -8.44 -18.85
N THR A 273 13.29 -7.88 -19.11
CA THR A 273 13.14 -6.50 -19.59
C THR A 273 13.53 -5.45 -18.54
N MET A 274 13.62 -5.82 -17.26
CA MET A 274 14.10 -4.93 -16.20
C MET A 274 15.62 -4.72 -16.24
N ARG A 275 16.37 -5.58 -16.91
CA ARG A 275 17.84 -5.54 -16.90
C ARG A 275 18.37 -4.19 -17.39
N GLY A 276 19.14 -3.53 -16.53
CA GLY A 276 19.71 -2.21 -16.79
C GLY A 276 18.71 -1.04 -16.77
N LYS A 277 17.41 -1.29 -16.55
CA LYS A 277 16.38 -0.25 -16.45
C LYS A 277 16.32 0.34 -15.05
N ARG A 278 15.98 1.63 -14.96
CA ARG A 278 15.84 2.35 -13.71
C ARG A 278 14.48 2.05 -13.11
N VAL A 279 14.46 1.42 -11.95
CA VAL A 279 13.22 1.03 -11.27
C VAL A 279 13.13 1.77 -9.95
N CYS A 280 12.09 2.58 -9.81
CA CYS A 280 11.90 3.43 -8.65
C CYS A 280 11.04 2.76 -7.58
N TYR A 281 11.44 2.93 -6.32
CA TYR A 281 10.65 2.55 -5.15
C TYR A 281 11.07 3.38 -3.94
N ALA A 282 10.19 3.45 -2.94
CA ALA A 282 10.46 4.24 -1.73
C ALA A 282 11.41 3.54 -0.76
N SER A 283 12.26 4.30 -0.09
CA SER A 283 13.07 3.84 1.04
C SER A 283 12.17 3.36 2.18
N GLY A 284 12.54 2.26 2.85
CA GLY A 284 11.77 1.67 3.95
C GLY A 284 10.45 1.01 3.53
N SER A 285 10.20 0.85 2.23
CA SER A 285 9.02 0.16 1.70
C SER A 285 9.22 -1.36 1.59
N THR A 286 8.11 -2.10 1.53
CA THR A 286 8.11 -3.53 1.19
C THR A 286 8.52 -3.74 -0.28
N ALA A 287 8.25 -2.79 -1.18
CA ALA A 287 8.83 -2.75 -2.53
C ALA A 287 10.37 -2.80 -2.52
N GLN A 288 11.02 -2.01 -1.65
CA GLN A 288 12.48 -2.04 -1.50
C GLN A 288 12.96 -3.40 -0.97
N LYS A 289 12.26 -3.98 0.02
CA LYS A 289 12.57 -5.33 0.55
C LYS A 289 12.46 -6.37 -0.58
N MET A 290 11.37 -6.35 -1.34
CA MET A 290 11.13 -7.24 -2.47
C MET A 290 12.22 -7.10 -3.55
N MET A 291 12.50 -5.88 -4.01
CA MET A 291 13.49 -5.64 -5.07
C MET A 291 14.94 -5.97 -4.65
N LYS A 292 15.22 -6.12 -3.35
CA LYS A 292 16.51 -6.56 -2.81
C LYS A 292 16.59 -8.07 -2.55
N SER A 293 15.48 -8.80 -2.65
CA SER A 293 15.52 -10.26 -2.51
C SER A 293 16.23 -10.89 -3.70
N HIS A 294 16.78 -12.09 -3.52
CA HIS A 294 17.57 -12.78 -4.54
C HIS A 294 16.84 -12.83 -5.90
N LYS A 295 15.57 -13.30 -5.88
CA LYS A 295 14.69 -13.43 -7.06
C LYS A 295 14.61 -12.15 -7.91
N TYR A 296 14.43 -10.99 -7.29
CA TYR A 296 14.27 -9.73 -8.01
C TYR A 296 15.60 -9.00 -8.28
N ALA A 297 16.61 -9.22 -7.43
CA ALA A 297 17.95 -8.67 -7.64
C ALA A 297 18.60 -9.23 -8.92
N GLU A 298 18.40 -10.51 -9.23
CA GLU A 298 18.93 -11.18 -10.43
C GLU A 298 18.37 -10.63 -11.75
N LEU A 299 17.21 -9.97 -11.72
CA LEU A 299 16.63 -9.28 -12.87
C LEU A 299 17.51 -8.09 -13.33
N GLY A 300 18.42 -7.61 -12.48
CA GLY A 300 19.44 -6.63 -12.85
C GLY A 300 18.91 -5.22 -13.08
N ALA A 301 17.82 -4.84 -12.42
CA ALA A 301 17.32 -3.47 -12.41
C ALA A 301 18.28 -2.51 -11.69
N ARG A 302 18.36 -1.26 -12.17
CA ARG A 302 19.08 -0.18 -11.50
C ARG A 302 18.14 0.52 -10.53
N PRO A 303 18.41 0.53 -9.21
CA PRO A 303 17.50 1.11 -8.25
C PRO A 303 17.48 2.63 -8.30
N VAL A 304 16.29 3.22 -8.26
CA VAL A 304 16.08 4.66 -7.99
C VAL A 304 15.33 4.77 -6.67
N VAL A 305 16.03 5.09 -5.60
CA VAL A 305 15.45 5.09 -4.25
C VAL A 305 15.09 6.51 -3.83
N VAL A 306 13.84 6.71 -3.42
CA VAL A 306 13.31 8.01 -2.99
C VAL A 306 12.71 7.92 -1.58
N PRO A 307 12.62 9.01 -0.81
CA PRO A 307 12.04 8.95 0.54
C PRO A 307 10.54 8.61 0.55
N ASN A 308 9.77 9.10 -0.43
CA ASN A 308 8.34 8.88 -0.54
C ASN A 308 7.95 8.24 -1.88
N GLN A 309 6.91 7.40 -1.89
CA GLN A 309 6.45 6.67 -3.08
C GLN A 309 6.13 7.61 -4.24
N LEU A 310 5.52 8.76 -3.98
CA LEU A 310 5.03 9.61 -5.07
C LEU A 310 6.13 10.37 -5.78
N ASP A 311 7.29 10.48 -5.13
CA ASP A 311 8.48 11.00 -5.78
C ASP A 311 8.85 10.10 -6.97
N CYS A 312 8.52 8.80 -6.95
CA CYS A 312 8.71 7.92 -8.10
C CYS A 312 7.86 8.28 -9.31
N LEU A 313 6.62 8.77 -9.11
CA LEU A 313 5.80 9.23 -10.23
C LEU A 313 6.44 10.43 -10.91
N VAL A 314 7.00 11.35 -10.11
CA VAL A 314 7.78 12.49 -10.62
C VAL A 314 9.03 12.00 -11.37
N ARG A 315 9.78 11.05 -10.82
CA ARG A 315 10.95 10.46 -11.52
C ARG A 315 10.55 9.83 -12.85
N LEU A 316 9.40 9.15 -12.91
CA LEU A 316 8.90 8.53 -14.14
C LEU A 316 8.53 9.60 -15.18
N GLN A 317 7.85 10.67 -14.77
CA GLN A 317 7.46 11.79 -15.63
C GLN A 317 8.65 12.55 -16.22
N LEU A 318 9.75 12.64 -15.46
CA LEU A 318 10.99 13.29 -15.89
C LEU A 318 11.90 12.37 -16.73
N ASP A 319 11.46 11.16 -17.08
CA ASP A 319 12.29 10.11 -17.69
C ASP A 319 13.56 9.82 -16.86
N GLU A 320 13.47 9.94 -15.53
CA GLU A 320 14.52 9.60 -14.55
C GLU A 320 14.33 8.17 -13.99
N ALA A 321 13.16 7.57 -14.19
CA ALA A 321 12.87 6.16 -13.95
C ALA A 321 12.18 5.56 -15.19
N ASP A 322 12.35 4.25 -15.41
CA ASP A 322 11.70 3.52 -16.51
C ASP A 322 10.45 2.74 -16.02
N ALA A 323 10.36 2.47 -14.71
CA ALA A 323 9.23 1.84 -14.04
C ALA A 323 9.20 2.19 -12.54
N ILE A 324 8.05 1.98 -11.91
CA ILE A 324 7.85 2.09 -10.46
C ILE A 324 7.40 0.74 -9.94
N VAL A 325 7.89 0.33 -8.77
CA VAL A 325 7.34 -0.78 -7.99
C VAL A 325 6.72 -0.21 -6.72
N THR A 326 5.42 -0.42 -6.56
CA THR A 326 4.65 -0.02 -5.38
C THR A 326 3.40 -0.87 -5.26
N ASP A 327 2.72 -0.80 -4.13
CA ASP A 327 1.46 -1.50 -3.91
C ASP A 327 0.43 -1.15 -5.00
N SER A 328 -0.29 -2.16 -5.52
CA SER A 328 -1.26 -2.05 -6.63
C SER A 328 -2.29 -0.94 -6.39
N ALA A 329 -2.76 -0.82 -5.16
CA ALA A 329 -3.75 0.17 -4.77
C ALA A 329 -3.19 1.62 -4.74
N LEU A 330 -1.89 1.79 -4.47
CA LEU A 330 -1.20 3.07 -4.61
C LEU A 330 -0.91 3.38 -6.08
N ALA A 331 -0.49 2.37 -6.86
CA ALA A 331 -0.27 2.50 -8.30
C ALA A 331 -1.57 2.88 -9.05
N ALA A 332 -2.72 2.36 -8.62
CA ALA A 332 -4.03 2.76 -9.15
C ALA A 332 -4.32 4.24 -8.87
N GLY A 333 -4.02 4.72 -7.65
CA GLY A 333 -4.09 6.15 -7.32
C GLY A 333 -3.15 7.00 -8.18
N GLN A 334 -1.92 6.54 -8.42
CA GLN A 334 -0.97 7.22 -9.31
C GLN A 334 -1.47 7.25 -10.77
N ALA A 335 -2.05 6.16 -11.27
CA ALA A 335 -2.62 6.11 -12.63
C ALA A 335 -3.90 6.96 -12.77
N ALA A 336 -4.67 7.12 -11.70
CA ALA A 336 -5.79 8.06 -11.65
C ALA A 336 -5.32 9.53 -11.63
N GLN A 337 -4.17 9.80 -10.99
CA GLN A 337 -3.55 11.12 -10.96
C GLN A 337 -2.86 11.48 -12.29
N ASP A 338 -2.18 10.52 -12.91
CA ASP A 338 -1.48 10.67 -14.19
C ASP A 338 -2.00 9.62 -15.20
N PRO A 339 -2.85 10.01 -16.15
CA PRO A 339 -3.40 9.06 -17.13
C PRO A 339 -2.38 8.61 -18.17
N SER A 340 -1.14 9.09 -18.15
CA SER A 340 -0.07 8.65 -19.05
C SER A 340 0.61 7.36 -18.61
N VAL A 341 0.35 6.88 -17.39
CA VAL A 341 0.91 5.64 -16.85
C VAL A 341 -0.17 4.56 -16.70
N ARG A 342 0.26 3.30 -16.57
CA ARG A 342 -0.62 2.14 -16.36
C ARG A 342 0.07 1.08 -15.53
N LEU A 343 -0.75 0.31 -14.81
CA LEU A 343 -0.29 -0.88 -14.12
C LEU A 343 -0.05 -2.00 -15.13
N ILE A 344 0.94 -2.85 -14.86
CA ILE A 344 1.22 -4.07 -15.65
C ILE A 344 1.59 -5.23 -14.71
N GLY A 345 1.42 -6.45 -15.22
CA GLY A 345 1.62 -7.68 -14.43
C GLY A 345 0.55 -7.88 -13.36
N LYS A 346 0.70 -8.96 -12.59
CA LYS A 346 -0.11 -9.23 -11.39
C LYS A 346 0.63 -8.72 -10.14
N PRO A 347 -0.06 -8.46 -9.02
CA PRO A 347 0.59 -8.25 -7.73
C PRO A 347 1.53 -9.42 -7.40
N GLN A 348 2.70 -9.13 -6.82
CA GLN A 348 3.76 -10.11 -6.54
C GLN A 348 3.89 -10.48 -5.05
N THR A 349 3.18 -9.76 -4.18
CA THR A 349 3.20 -9.93 -2.73
C THR A 349 1.81 -9.78 -2.15
N SER A 350 1.60 -10.29 -0.95
CA SER A 350 0.44 -9.97 -0.13
C SER A 350 0.82 -8.82 0.81
N GLU A 351 0.09 -7.71 0.74
CA GLU A 351 0.36 -6.49 1.50
C GLU A 351 -0.87 -6.10 2.36
N PRO A 352 -1.09 -6.72 3.53
CA PRO A 352 -2.15 -6.33 4.44
C PRO A 352 -1.80 -4.99 5.11
N TYR A 353 -2.62 -3.95 4.93
CA TYR A 353 -2.39 -2.66 5.56
C TYR A 353 -2.98 -2.61 6.97
N GLY A 354 -2.19 -2.13 7.94
CA GLY A 354 -2.62 -1.91 9.32
C GLY A 354 -2.39 -0.49 9.79
N VAL A 355 -3.13 -0.09 10.83
CA VAL A 355 -2.83 1.11 11.61
C VAL A 355 -1.64 0.79 12.51
N ALA A 356 -0.52 1.48 12.34
CA ALA A 356 0.66 1.28 13.16
C ALA A 356 0.63 2.20 14.38
N MET A 357 1.00 1.67 15.54
CA MET A 357 1.02 2.37 16.82
C MET A 357 2.34 2.06 17.54
N ASN A 358 2.67 2.85 18.57
CA ASN A 358 3.80 2.52 19.42
C ASN A 358 3.63 1.12 20.01
N ARG A 359 4.69 0.31 20.05
CA ARG A 359 4.65 -1.10 20.48
C ARG A 359 4.08 -1.27 21.89
N ASN A 360 4.23 -0.26 22.75
CA ASN A 360 3.79 -0.30 24.14
C ASN A 360 2.34 0.19 24.34
N ASP A 361 1.74 0.83 23.34
CA ASP A 361 0.38 1.38 23.42
C ASP A 361 -0.66 0.29 23.06
N THR A 362 -0.57 -0.87 23.73
CA THR A 362 -1.41 -2.04 23.45
C THR A 362 -2.89 -1.77 23.70
N ASP A 363 -3.23 -0.92 24.67
CA ASP A 363 -4.62 -0.50 24.89
C ASP A 363 -5.18 0.31 23.70
N LEU A 364 -4.34 1.11 23.03
CA LEU A 364 -4.72 1.83 21.83
C LEU A 364 -4.93 0.87 20.66
N VAL A 365 -4.09 -0.15 20.51
CA VAL A 365 -4.24 -1.19 19.48
C VAL A 365 -5.58 -1.89 19.61
N ARG A 366 -5.92 -2.35 20.81
CA ARG A 366 -7.21 -3.02 21.08
C ARG A 366 -8.39 -2.08 20.81
N ARG A 367 -8.26 -0.79 21.14
CA ARG A 367 -9.30 0.21 20.88
C ARG A 367 -9.48 0.47 19.38
N VAL A 368 -8.39 0.58 18.63
CA VAL A 368 -8.44 0.72 17.16
C VAL A 368 -9.02 -0.53 16.51
N ASN A 369 -8.69 -1.74 17.00
CA ASN A 369 -9.31 -2.98 16.52
C ASN A 369 -10.81 -2.98 16.76
N LYS A 370 -11.28 -2.48 17.92
CA LYS A 370 -12.71 -2.34 18.16
C LYS A 370 -13.38 -1.38 17.16
N VAL A 371 -12.73 -0.27 16.84
CA VAL A 371 -13.21 0.65 15.79
C VAL A 371 -13.26 -0.03 14.43
N LEU A 372 -12.26 -0.85 14.10
CA LEU A 372 -12.19 -1.54 12.82
C LEU A 372 -13.31 -2.58 12.64
N GLU A 373 -13.70 -3.32 13.68
CA GLU A 373 -14.87 -4.21 13.63
C GLU A 373 -16.10 -3.46 13.12
N ASP A 374 -16.47 -2.37 13.80
CA ASP A 374 -17.65 -1.57 13.46
C ASP A 374 -17.47 -0.85 12.11
N TYR A 375 -16.24 -0.45 11.78
CA TYR A 375 -15.93 0.25 10.55
C TYR A 375 -16.08 -0.66 9.32
N ARG A 376 -15.73 -1.94 9.40
CA ARG A 376 -15.83 -2.91 8.30
C ARG A 376 -17.26 -3.08 7.78
N GLU A 377 -18.26 -3.02 8.66
CA GLU A 377 -19.66 -3.23 8.28
C GLU A 377 -20.18 -2.15 7.31
N HIS A 378 -19.84 -0.88 7.58
CA HIS A 378 -20.44 0.26 6.89
C HIS A 378 -19.47 1.39 6.53
N GLY A 379 -18.57 1.75 7.43
CA GLY A 379 -17.64 2.87 7.23
C GLY A 379 -16.68 2.62 6.08
N TRP A 380 -16.12 1.41 6.03
CA TRP A 380 -15.18 0.96 5.03
C TRP A 380 -15.78 1.02 3.62
N LYS A 381 -16.96 0.40 3.41
CA LYS A 381 -17.62 0.36 2.09
C LYS A 381 -17.93 1.76 1.57
N ARG A 382 -18.38 2.67 2.45
CA ARG A 382 -18.61 4.07 2.08
C ARG A 382 -17.33 4.79 1.69
N ALA A 383 -16.25 4.61 2.44
CA ALA A 383 -14.95 5.20 2.11
C ALA A 383 -14.40 4.62 0.80
N TYR A 384 -14.50 3.32 0.60
CA TYR A 384 -14.04 2.62 -0.61
C TYR A 384 -14.77 3.13 -1.84
N LYS A 385 -16.12 3.14 -1.82
CA LYS A 385 -16.94 3.66 -2.92
C LYS A 385 -16.68 5.14 -3.21
N ARG A 386 -16.38 5.93 -2.19
CA ARG A 386 -16.12 7.36 -2.36
C ARG A 386 -14.76 7.63 -3.00
N TRP A 387 -13.74 6.87 -2.60
CA TRP A 387 -12.35 7.22 -2.88
C TRP A 387 -11.66 6.29 -3.88
N LEU A 388 -11.94 4.99 -3.85
CA LEU A 388 -11.12 3.99 -4.52
C LEU A 388 -11.85 3.28 -5.67
N SER A 389 -13.17 3.10 -5.60
CA SER A 389 -13.89 2.25 -6.57
C SER A 389 -13.56 2.57 -8.03
N ASP A 390 -13.63 3.84 -8.42
CA ASP A 390 -13.45 4.26 -9.82
C ASP A 390 -12.03 4.00 -10.34
N ALA A 391 -11.03 4.13 -9.47
CA ALA A 391 -9.63 3.89 -9.81
C ALA A 391 -9.28 2.40 -9.83
N MET A 392 -10.03 1.57 -9.10
CA MET A 392 -9.76 0.14 -8.91
C MET A 392 -10.59 -0.77 -9.84
N VAL A 393 -11.57 -0.24 -10.59
CA VAL A 393 -12.43 -1.01 -11.52
C VAL A 393 -11.67 -1.68 -12.70
N GLY A 394 -10.35 -1.48 -12.82
CA GLY A 394 -9.49 -2.16 -13.80
C GLY A 394 -8.53 -3.21 -13.22
N THR A 395 -8.47 -3.41 -11.90
CA THR A 395 -7.46 -4.25 -11.23
C THR A 395 -8.07 -5.55 -10.70
N GLU A 396 -8.48 -6.46 -11.58
CA GLU A 396 -8.84 -7.88 -11.25
C GLU A 396 -10.29 -8.22 -10.88
N GLY A 397 -11.29 -7.64 -11.55
CA GLY A 397 -12.61 -8.29 -11.77
C GLY A 397 -13.50 -8.60 -10.54
N LYS A 398 -13.00 -8.43 -9.31
CA LYS A 398 -13.74 -8.45 -8.05
C LYS A 398 -13.55 -7.13 -7.34
N GLU A 399 -14.64 -6.58 -6.83
CA GLU A 399 -14.60 -5.39 -5.98
C GLU A 399 -13.88 -5.75 -4.66
N PRO A 400 -12.80 -5.05 -4.29
CA PRO A 400 -12.15 -5.19 -2.99
C PRO A 400 -13.16 -5.17 -1.84
N ALA A 401 -13.00 -6.12 -0.92
CA ALA A 401 -13.70 -6.16 0.34
C ALA A 401 -12.73 -5.78 1.48
N PRO A 402 -13.21 -5.31 2.64
CA PRO A 402 -12.34 -5.21 3.80
C PRO A 402 -11.78 -6.61 4.13
N PRO A 403 -10.50 -6.73 4.52
CA PRO A 403 -9.96 -8.00 5.01
C PRO A 403 -10.80 -8.51 6.19
N ASP A 404 -11.04 -9.81 6.20
CA ASP A 404 -11.69 -10.47 7.33
C ASP A 404 -10.84 -10.27 8.60
N PRO A 405 -11.48 -10.16 9.78
CA PRO A 405 -10.73 -10.22 11.02
C PRO A 405 -9.96 -11.56 11.09
N PRO A 406 -8.77 -11.60 11.72
CA PRO A 406 -8.10 -12.87 11.97
C PRO A 406 -9.02 -13.79 12.77
N ASP A 407 -8.92 -15.10 12.50
CA ASP A 407 -9.66 -16.11 13.26
C ASP A 407 -9.34 -15.97 14.76
N PRO A 408 -10.33 -16.17 15.66
CA PRO A 408 -10.08 -16.15 17.09
C PRO A 408 -9.01 -17.21 17.42
N PRO A 409 -8.07 -16.93 18.32
CA PRO A 409 -7.04 -17.90 18.70
C PRO A 409 -7.71 -19.18 19.19
N ASP A 410 -7.27 -20.33 18.68
CA ASP A 410 -7.72 -21.64 19.15
C ASP A 410 -7.54 -21.69 20.67
N HIS A 411 -8.66 -21.74 21.39
CA HIS A 411 -8.65 -21.92 22.83
C HIS A 411 -8.35 -23.40 23.10
N GLU A 412 -7.07 -23.73 23.31
CA GLU A 412 -6.65 -24.99 23.97
C GLU A 412 -6.72 -24.90 25.50
#